data_AF-A0A9Q9HIH1-F1
#
_entry.id   AF-A0A9Q9HIH1-F1
#
_cell.length_a   1.000
_cell.length_b   1.000
_cell.length_c   1.000
_cell.angle_alpha   90.00
_cell.angle_beta   90.00
_cell.angle_gamma   90.00
#
_symmetry.space_group_name_H-M   'P 1'
#
loop_
_entity.id
_entity.type
_entity.pdbx_description
1 polymer ?
#
loop_
_entity_poly.entity_id
_entity_poly.type
_entity_poly.pdbx_seq_one_letter_code
_entity_poly.pdbx_strand_id
1 'polypeptide(L)'
;MAARSEIILPAARGRLTRQKLLAELTWLRVGGPADHLFQPADVEDLAEFLRQLDPAVQVFPMGVGSNLIVRDGGLRAVVIRLGRGFNGIETDGDTVTAGAAALDAHVARKAADAGIDLTFLRTIPGSIGGAVRMNAGCYGSYTADVFVSATIVTRQGEIREITAEELGFQYRQTAFPEGAVLVSAKLRGPKGDPAELHARMEAQLQKRDETQPVKDRSAGSTFRNPAGFSSTGQADDVHDLKAWKVIDNAGMRGARRGGAQMSEKHSNFMINTGGATAADLEGLGEDVRKKVYENSGIRLEWEIMRIGDPLPE
;
A
#
# COMPACT_ATOMS: atom_id res chain seq x y z
N MET A 1 27.81 6.03 14.24
CA MET A 1 26.93 6.69 13.27
C MET A 1 27.77 7.26 12.14
N ALA A 2 27.78 6.62 10.96
CA ALA A 2 28.38 7.25 9.78
C ALA A 2 27.64 8.57 9.51
N ALA A 3 28.37 9.67 9.39
CA ALA A 3 27.80 10.97 9.06
C ALA A 3 26.99 10.82 7.77
N ARG A 4 25.69 11.16 7.81
CA ARG A 4 24.84 11.19 6.62
C ARG A 4 25.48 12.22 5.68
N SER A 5 25.96 11.80 4.51
CA SER A 5 26.50 12.73 3.52
C SER A 5 25.45 13.80 3.20
N GLU A 6 25.88 15.04 3.08
CA GLU A 6 24.97 16.16 2.83
C GLU A 6 24.52 16.08 1.37
N ILE A 7 23.27 15.64 1.15
CA ILE A 7 22.65 15.63 -0.17
C ILE A 7 22.25 17.07 -0.50
N ILE A 8 22.78 17.60 -1.59
CA ILE A 8 22.33 18.88 -2.14
C ILE A 8 21.01 18.63 -2.85
N LEU A 9 19.93 19.20 -2.33
CA LEU A 9 18.61 19.08 -2.93
C LEU A 9 18.32 20.26 -3.87
N PRO A 10 17.61 20.02 -4.99
CA PRO A 10 17.09 21.09 -5.83
C PRO A 10 16.13 22.02 -5.07
N ALA A 11 15.98 23.24 -5.58
CA ALA A 11 14.87 24.09 -5.16
C ALA A 11 13.53 23.45 -5.55
N ALA A 12 12.51 23.61 -4.71
CA ALA A 12 11.16 23.12 -4.96
C ALA A 12 10.12 24.11 -4.44
N ARG A 13 8.95 24.17 -5.08
CA ARG A 13 7.79 24.94 -4.58
C ARG A 13 7.10 24.21 -3.43
N GLY A 14 7.07 22.88 -3.52
CA GLY A 14 6.57 22.00 -2.48
C GLY A 14 7.44 21.99 -1.24
N ARG A 15 6.96 21.29 -0.20
CA ARG A 15 7.64 21.28 1.10
C ARG A 15 8.68 20.17 1.16
N LEU A 16 9.92 20.54 1.49
CA LEU A 16 11.00 19.62 1.85
C LEU A 16 11.18 19.60 3.38
N THR A 17 11.14 18.40 3.97
CA THR A 17 11.33 18.18 5.41
C THR A 17 12.48 17.21 5.62
N ARG A 18 13.55 17.67 6.28
CA ARG A 18 14.72 16.84 6.61
C ARG A 18 14.44 15.95 7.82
N GLN A 19 14.97 14.72 7.82
CA GLN A 19 14.89 13.78 8.95
C GLN A 19 13.45 13.50 9.42
N LYS A 20 12.48 13.41 8.50
CA LYS A 20 11.08 13.16 8.85
C LYS A 20 10.91 11.73 9.39
N LEU A 21 10.44 11.58 10.63
CA LEU A 21 10.08 10.28 11.21
C LEU A 21 8.94 9.64 10.44
N LEU A 22 9.19 8.46 9.87
CA LEU A 22 8.20 7.74 9.07
C LEU A 22 7.15 7.01 9.93
N ALA A 23 7.44 6.72 11.21
CA ALA A 23 6.44 6.23 12.16
C ALA A 23 5.21 7.14 12.32
N GLU A 24 5.34 8.45 12.06
CA GLU A 24 4.21 9.38 12.06
C GLU A 24 3.29 9.21 10.85
N LEU A 25 3.80 8.55 9.80
CA LEU A 25 3.21 8.45 8.48
C LEU A 25 2.73 7.03 8.12
N THR A 26 3.22 6.00 8.80
CA THR A 26 2.82 4.59 8.61
C THR A 26 1.65 4.22 9.53
N TRP A 27 0.84 3.26 9.11
CA TRP A 27 -0.33 2.81 9.90
C TRP A 27 0.07 1.96 11.11
N LEU A 28 1.15 1.19 10.98
CA LEU A 28 1.76 0.42 12.08
C LEU A 28 2.45 1.32 13.11
N ARG A 29 2.63 2.63 12.84
CA ARG A 29 3.31 3.58 13.73
C ARG A 29 4.75 3.18 14.06
N VAL A 30 5.44 2.62 13.08
CA VAL A 30 6.88 2.25 13.14
C VAL A 30 7.63 2.86 11.97
N GLY A 31 8.93 3.09 12.14
CA GLY A 31 9.78 3.65 11.11
C GLY A 31 10.70 4.76 11.58
N GLY A 32 11.99 4.59 11.31
CA GLY A 32 13.00 5.62 11.51
C GLY A 32 12.84 6.82 10.55
N PRO A 33 13.78 7.78 10.59
CA PRO A 33 13.71 8.98 9.76
C PRO A 33 14.07 8.71 8.30
N ALA A 34 13.27 9.22 7.38
CA ALA A 34 13.72 9.43 6.00
C ALA A 34 14.77 10.56 5.97
N ASP A 35 15.76 10.47 5.07
CA ASP A 35 16.70 11.58 4.86
C ASP A 35 15.94 12.87 4.56
N HIS A 36 14.99 12.79 3.61
CA HIS A 36 14.07 13.87 3.30
C HIS A 36 12.67 13.35 2.97
N LEU A 37 11.65 14.13 3.31
CA LEU A 37 10.29 14.00 2.80
C LEU A 37 10.02 15.20 1.89
N PHE A 38 9.67 14.94 0.63
CA PHE A 38 9.18 15.94 -0.30
C PHE A 38 7.67 15.80 -0.51
N GLN A 39 6.96 16.92 -0.37
CA GLN A 39 5.55 17.04 -0.68
C GLN A 39 5.39 18.05 -1.83
N PRO A 40 5.35 17.60 -3.09
CA PRO A 40 5.25 18.48 -4.24
C PRO A 40 3.94 19.27 -4.23
N ALA A 41 3.98 20.49 -4.77
CA ALA A 41 2.80 21.33 -4.93
C ALA A 41 1.83 20.77 -5.98
N ASP A 42 2.37 20.31 -7.11
CA ASP A 42 1.67 19.80 -8.30
C ASP A 42 2.63 18.93 -9.16
N VAL A 43 2.16 18.47 -10.32
CA VAL A 43 2.89 17.55 -11.21
C VAL A 43 4.16 18.21 -11.76
N GLU A 44 4.10 19.48 -12.10
CA GLU A 44 5.22 20.25 -12.64
C GLU A 44 6.34 20.41 -11.60
N ASP A 45 5.98 20.71 -10.34
CA ASP A 45 6.94 20.79 -9.22
C ASP A 45 7.63 19.43 -8.99
N LEU A 46 6.87 18.33 -9.06
CA LEU A 46 7.44 16.99 -8.96
C LEU A 46 8.40 16.67 -10.12
N ALA A 47 7.99 16.98 -11.35
CA ALA A 47 8.79 16.73 -12.54
C ALA A 47 10.08 17.53 -12.56
N GLU A 48 10.03 18.82 -12.23
CA GLU A 48 11.20 19.68 -12.15
C GLU A 48 12.15 19.23 -11.03
N PHE A 49 11.62 18.91 -9.85
CA PHE A 49 12.42 18.41 -8.74
C PHE A 49 13.15 17.11 -9.12
N LEU A 50 12.45 16.12 -9.69
CA LEU A 50 13.07 14.85 -10.08
C LEU A 50 14.09 14.99 -11.20
N ARG A 51 13.88 15.92 -12.14
CA ARG A 51 14.82 16.21 -13.22
C ARG A 51 16.14 16.78 -12.72
N GLN A 52 16.08 17.64 -11.69
CA GLN A 52 17.25 18.28 -11.12
C GLN A 52 17.92 17.46 -10.01
N LEU A 53 17.20 16.51 -9.41
CA LEU A 53 17.71 15.67 -8.34
C LEU A 53 18.77 14.69 -8.88
N ASP A 54 19.98 14.76 -8.31
CA ASP A 54 21.10 13.84 -8.62
C ASP A 54 20.59 12.40 -8.77
N PRO A 55 20.75 11.76 -9.95
CA PRO A 55 20.29 10.40 -10.22
C PRO A 55 20.72 9.34 -9.19
N ALA A 56 21.84 9.55 -8.48
CA ALA A 56 22.31 8.64 -7.43
C ALA A 56 21.45 8.69 -6.16
N VAL A 57 20.70 9.78 -5.95
CA VAL A 57 19.79 9.92 -4.81
C VAL A 57 18.56 9.05 -5.06
N GLN A 58 18.35 8.11 -4.13
CA GLN A 58 17.21 7.21 -4.12
C GLN A 58 15.91 7.97 -3.85
N VAL A 59 14.86 7.59 -4.57
CA VAL A 59 13.52 8.19 -4.46
C VAL A 59 12.54 7.10 -4.08
N PHE A 60 11.72 7.36 -3.06
CA PHE A 60 10.71 6.41 -2.61
C PHE A 60 9.31 7.05 -2.59
N PRO A 61 8.44 6.74 -3.56
CA PRO A 61 7.05 7.18 -3.53
C PRO A 61 6.29 6.50 -2.37
N MET A 62 5.66 7.30 -1.52
CA MET A 62 4.90 6.83 -0.37
C MET A 62 3.48 7.40 -0.37
N GLY A 63 2.49 6.52 -0.35
CA GLY A 63 1.09 6.89 -0.12
C GLY A 63 0.77 7.12 1.36
N VAL A 64 -0.33 6.55 1.83
CA VAL A 64 -0.77 6.70 3.23
C VAL A 64 -0.06 5.76 4.22
N GLY A 65 0.86 4.92 3.75
CA GLY A 65 1.64 4.03 4.61
C GLY A 65 0.85 2.85 5.20
N SER A 66 -0.19 2.39 4.52
CA SER A 66 -1.06 1.28 4.95
C SER A 66 -0.52 -0.12 4.62
N ASN A 67 0.60 -0.24 3.89
CA ASN A 67 1.23 -1.52 3.53
C ASN A 67 2.77 -1.50 3.73
N LEU A 68 3.27 -0.74 4.71
CA LEU A 68 4.70 -0.56 4.95
C LEU A 68 5.11 -0.92 6.38
N ILE A 69 6.22 -1.66 6.50
CA ILE A 69 7.10 -1.64 7.66
C ILE A 69 8.37 -0.89 7.24
N VAL A 70 8.57 0.28 7.82
CA VAL A 70 9.81 1.03 7.68
C VAL A 70 10.71 0.62 8.84
N ARG A 71 11.94 0.20 8.55
CA ARG A 71 12.90 -0.21 9.56
C ARG A 71 13.35 0.96 10.45
N ASP A 72 13.83 0.62 11.64
CA ASP A 72 14.11 1.59 12.71
C ASP A 72 15.28 2.53 12.39
N GLY A 73 16.22 2.13 11.52
CA GLY A 73 17.29 3.00 11.01
C GLY A 73 16.81 4.06 10.02
N GLY A 74 15.58 3.91 9.50
CA GLY A 74 14.94 4.83 8.58
C GLY A 74 15.27 4.55 7.12
N LEU A 75 15.11 5.56 6.26
CA LEU A 75 15.24 5.39 4.81
C LEU A 75 16.22 6.40 4.22
N ARG A 76 17.19 5.88 3.46
CA ARG A 76 18.20 6.67 2.74
C ARG A 76 17.69 7.10 1.37
N ALA A 77 16.65 7.94 1.39
CA ALA A 77 15.97 8.39 0.18
C ALA A 77 15.30 9.74 0.40
N VAL A 78 14.95 10.39 -0.72
CA VAL A 78 13.88 11.38 -0.74
C VAL A 78 12.55 10.63 -0.86
N VAL A 79 11.76 10.64 0.22
CA VAL A 79 10.40 10.11 0.22
C VAL A 79 9.48 11.11 -0.44
N ILE A 80 8.76 10.70 -1.49
CA ILE A 80 7.78 11.54 -2.17
C ILE A 80 6.39 11.22 -1.62
N ARG A 81 5.74 12.19 -1.00
CA ARG A 81 4.36 12.04 -0.51
C ARG A 81 3.44 13.04 -1.16
N LEU A 82 2.61 12.54 -2.06
CA LEU A 82 1.65 13.33 -2.80
C LEU A 82 0.52 13.83 -1.88
N GLY A 83 0.15 15.10 -2.05
CA GLY A 83 -0.80 15.81 -1.21
C GLY A 83 -2.09 16.19 -1.93
N ARG A 84 -2.69 17.31 -1.51
CA ARG A 84 -3.97 17.83 -2.04
C ARG A 84 -3.95 18.09 -3.55
N GLY A 85 -2.81 18.48 -4.12
CA GLY A 85 -2.66 18.66 -5.57
C GLY A 85 -2.84 17.39 -6.41
N PHE A 86 -2.91 16.21 -5.77
CA PHE A 86 -2.93 14.91 -6.42
C PHE A 86 -4.09 14.02 -5.95
N ASN A 87 -5.16 14.61 -5.40
CA ASN A 87 -6.32 13.86 -4.90
C ASN A 87 -7.63 14.12 -5.67
N GLY A 88 -7.52 14.76 -6.84
CA GLY A 88 -8.66 14.97 -7.74
C GLY A 88 -9.32 13.66 -8.14
N ILE A 89 -10.63 13.68 -8.31
CA ILE A 89 -11.42 12.53 -8.77
C ILE A 89 -12.45 13.07 -9.74
N GLU A 90 -12.45 12.59 -10.96
CA GLU A 90 -13.35 13.01 -12.04
C GLU A 90 -13.98 11.78 -12.68
N THR A 91 -15.22 11.91 -13.14
CA THR A 91 -15.99 10.83 -13.75
C THR A 91 -16.48 11.29 -15.11
N ASP A 92 -16.27 10.45 -16.13
CA ASP A 92 -16.72 10.69 -17.50
C ASP A 92 -17.19 9.36 -18.10
N GLY A 93 -18.49 9.25 -18.40
CA GLY A 93 -19.11 8.02 -18.87
C GLY A 93 -18.97 6.85 -17.88
N ASP A 94 -18.22 5.83 -18.27
CA ASP A 94 -17.91 4.63 -17.47
C ASP A 94 -16.51 4.67 -16.82
N THR A 95 -15.85 5.83 -16.91
CA THR A 95 -14.45 5.99 -16.57
C THR A 95 -14.26 6.99 -15.43
N VAL A 96 -13.35 6.66 -14.52
CA VAL A 96 -12.92 7.48 -13.39
C VAL A 96 -11.46 7.84 -13.56
N THR A 97 -11.14 9.13 -13.56
CA THR A 97 -9.76 9.62 -13.47
C THR A 97 -9.51 10.05 -12.03
N ALA A 98 -8.58 9.40 -11.34
CA ALA A 98 -8.28 9.67 -9.95
C ALA A 98 -6.80 9.95 -9.75
N GLY A 99 -6.49 11.01 -9.00
CA GLY A 99 -5.15 11.32 -8.57
C GLY A 99 -4.61 10.26 -7.60
N ALA A 100 -3.30 10.05 -7.61
CA ALA A 100 -2.62 9.01 -6.84
C ALA A 100 -2.80 9.12 -5.31
N ALA A 101 -3.05 10.35 -4.82
CA ALA A 101 -3.31 10.63 -3.41
C ALA A 101 -4.80 10.55 -3.03
N ALA A 102 -5.70 10.32 -4.00
CA ALA A 102 -7.11 10.08 -3.73
C ALA A 102 -7.25 8.75 -2.95
N LEU A 103 -7.99 8.79 -1.83
CA LEU A 103 -8.22 7.60 -1.02
C LEU A 103 -9.11 6.61 -1.78
N ASP A 104 -8.79 5.32 -1.70
CA ASP A 104 -9.52 4.25 -2.40
C ASP A 104 -11.02 4.31 -2.08
N ALA A 105 -11.34 4.49 -0.79
CA ALA A 105 -12.71 4.64 -0.31
C ALA A 105 -13.45 5.88 -0.86
N HIS A 106 -12.74 6.96 -1.20
CA HIS A 106 -13.36 8.17 -1.76
C HIS A 106 -13.64 7.97 -3.24
N VAL A 107 -12.73 7.33 -3.96
CA VAL A 107 -12.91 6.96 -5.37
C VAL A 107 -14.08 5.98 -5.51
N ALA A 108 -14.15 4.95 -4.66
CA ALA A 108 -15.27 4.00 -4.66
C ALA A 108 -16.64 4.69 -4.52
N ARG A 109 -16.76 5.64 -3.59
CA ARG A 109 -18.01 6.40 -3.37
C ARG A 109 -18.37 7.28 -4.54
N LYS A 110 -17.41 8.08 -5.05
CA LYS A 110 -17.68 8.99 -6.17
C LYS A 110 -17.97 8.23 -7.47
N ALA A 111 -17.34 7.08 -7.67
CA ALA A 111 -17.67 6.16 -8.76
C ALA A 111 -19.10 5.62 -8.63
N ALA A 112 -19.48 5.16 -7.44
CA ALA A 112 -20.83 4.68 -7.17
C ALA A 112 -21.91 5.75 -7.38
N ASP A 113 -21.66 7.00 -6.96
CA ASP A 113 -22.55 8.15 -7.21
C ASP A 113 -22.79 8.37 -8.72
N ALA A 114 -21.78 8.08 -9.55
CA ALA A 114 -21.85 8.15 -11.01
C ALA A 114 -22.34 6.85 -11.67
N GLY A 115 -22.74 5.83 -10.88
CA GLY A 115 -23.19 4.54 -11.40
C GLY A 115 -22.07 3.66 -11.96
N ILE A 116 -20.82 3.86 -11.53
CA ILE A 116 -19.64 3.08 -11.94
C ILE A 116 -19.24 2.16 -10.78
N ASP A 117 -19.20 0.85 -11.03
CA ASP A 117 -18.82 -0.14 -10.04
C ASP A 117 -17.30 -0.21 -9.85
N LEU A 118 -16.81 0.50 -8.83
CA LEU A 118 -15.48 0.34 -8.25
C LEU A 118 -15.56 -0.04 -6.76
N THR A 119 -16.63 -0.73 -6.35
CA THR A 119 -16.94 -0.99 -4.94
C THR A 119 -15.86 -1.81 -4.23
N PHE A 120 -15.08 -2.63 -4.94
CA PHE A 120 -13.98 -3.41 -4.35
C PHE A 120 -12.92 -2.52 -3.66
N LEU A 121 -12.76 -1.26 -4.08
CA LEU A 121 -11.85 -0.29 -3.45
C LEU A 121 -12.32 0.16 -2.06
N ARG A 122 -13.61 0.00 -1.73
CA ARG A 122 -14.22 0.61 -0.54
C ARG A 122 -13.57 0.21 0.77
N THR A 123 -13.13 -1.05 0.85
CA THR A 123 -12.60 -1.67 2.05
C THR A 123 -11.07 -1.75 2.05
N ILE A 124 -10.43 -1.40 0.93
CA ILE A 124 -8.97 -1.38 0.79
C ILE A 124 -8.47 -0.10 1.47
N PRO A 125 -7.64 -0.21 2.53
CA PRO A 125 -7.07 0.96 3.16
C PRO A 125 -5.88 1.45 2.34
N GLY A 126 -5.98 2.64 1.76
CA GLY A 126 -4.95 3.13 0.86
C GLY A 126 -5.33 4.38 0.07
N SER A 127 -4.55 4.61 -0.97
CA SER A 127 -4.81 5.58 -2.03
C SER A 127 -4.54 4.93 -3.38
N ILE A 128 -5.08 5.53 -4.44
CA ILE A 128 -5.04 4.97 -5.80
C ILE A 128 -3.61 4.64 -6.26
N GLY A 129 -2.62 5.47 -5.92
CA GLY A 129 -1.22 5.16 -6.24
C GLY A 129 -0.73 3.87 -5.60
N GLY A 130 -1.12 3.62 -4.35
CA GLY A 130 -0.87 2.34 -3.67
C GLY A 130 -1.66 1.19 -4.27
N ALA A 131 -2.93 1.42 -4.64
CA ALA A 131 -3.78 0.42 -5.26
C ALA A 131 -3.19 -0.08 -6.59
N VAL A 132 -2.79 0.83 -7.47
CA VAL A 132 -2.11 0.48 -8.73
C VAL A 132 -0.77 -0.21 -8.45
N ARG A 133 0.08 0.36 -7.59
CA ARG A 133 1.40 -0.22 -7.27
C ARG A 133 1.33 -1.67 -6.78
N MET A 134 0.31 -1.98 -5.98
CA MET A 134 0.13 -3.27 -5.35
C MET A 134 -0.79 -4.21 -6.13
N ASN A 135 -1.36 -3.80 -7.27
CA ASN A 135 -2.53 -4.49 -7.84
C ASN A 135 -3.56 -4.85 -6.74
N ALA A 136 -3.95 -3.84 -5.96
CA ALA A 136 -4.78 -4.06 -4.80
C ALA A 136 -6.11 -4.68 -5.22
N GLY A 137 -6.61 -5.61 -4.42
CA GLY A 137 -7.81 -6.35 -4.75
C GLY A 137 -8.45 -7.01 -3.55
N CYS A 138 -9.77 -7.09 -3.59
CA CYS A 138 -10.63 -7.67 -2.56
C CYS A 138 -11.89 -8.22 -3.24
N TYR A 139 -12.52 -9.24 -2.65
CA TYR A 139 -13.76 -9.84 -3.16
C TYR A 139 -13.68 -10.32 -4.62
N GLY A 140 -12.52 -10.87 -5.00
CA GLY A 140 -12.29 -11.40 -6.35
C GLY A 140 -12.01 -10.37 -7.44
N SER A 141 -12.04 -9.07 -7.13
CA SER A 141 -11.70 -8.00 -8.06
C SER A 141 -10.37 -7.33 -7.68
N TYR A 142 -9.64 -6.88 -8.69
CA TYR A 142 -8.33 -6.26 -8.59
C TYR A 142 -8.27 -4.97 -9.39
N THR A 143 -7.29 -4.12 -9.07
CA THR A 143 -7.05 -2.88 -9.80
C THR A 143 -6.82 -3.15 -11.29
N ALA A 144 -6.12 -4.24 -11.63
CA ALA A 144 -5.89 -4.66 -13.02
C ALA A 144 -7.18 -4.87 -13.84
N ASP A 145 -8.26 -5.31 -13.21
CA ASP A 145 -9.53 -5.65 -13.90
C ASP A 145 -10.23 -4.40 -14.46
N VAL A 146 -9.92 -3.23 -13.90
CA VAL A 146 -10.54 -1.95 -14.24
C VAL A 146 -9.51 -0.92 -14.72
N PHE A 147 -8.22 -1.25 -14.76
CA PHE A 147 -7.17 -0.32 -15.10
C PHE A 147 -7.15 -0.01 -16.61
N VAL A 148 -7.11 1.27 -16.96
CA VAL A 148 -6.93 1.72 -18.35
C VAL A 148 -5.50 2.20 -18.56
N SER A 149 -5.08 3.20 -17.78
CA SER A 149 -3.73 3.76 -17.84
C SER A 149 -3.41 4.56 -16.58
N ALA A 150 -2.14 4.93 -16.42
CA ALA A 150 -1.71 5.85 -15.36
C ALA A 150 -0.77 6.91 -15.91
N THR A 151 -0.84 8.11 -15.36
CA THR A 151 0.19 9.12 -15.56
C THR A 151 1.25 8.97 -14.48
N ILE A 152 2.51 8.97 -14.90
CA ILE A 152 3.68 8.89 -14.02
C ILE A 152 4.61 10.07 -14.29
N VAL A 153 5.42 10.40 -13.30
CA VAL A 153 6.64 11.19 -13.46
C VAL A 153 7.81 10.24 -13.31
N THR A 154 8.63 10.10 -14.34
CA THR A 154 9.81 9.21 -14.32
C THR A 154 10.90 9.77 -13.41
N ARG A 155 11.92 8.96 -13.12
CA ARG A 155 13.08 9.42 -12.33
C ARG A 155 13.81 10.60 -12.98
N GLN A 156 13.70 10.75 -14.30
CA GLN A 156 14.28 11.83 -15.10
C GLN A 156 13.38 13.08 -15.15
N GLY A 157 12.22 13.04 -14.49
CA GLY A 157 11.26 14.15 -14.48
C GLY A 157 10.47 14.29 -15.78
N GLU A 158 10.30 13.19 -16.53
CA GLU A 158 9.40 13.15 -17.69
C GLU A 158 7.99 12.75 -17.24
N ILE A 159 7.00 13.48 -17.71
CA ILE A 159 5.59 13.15 -17.49
C ILE A 159 5.15 12.27 -18.66
N ARG A 160 4.73 11.03 -18.37
CA ARG A 160 4.23 10.13 -19.41
C ARG A 160 3.10 9.25 -18.92
N GLU A 161 2.35 8.73 -19.88
CA GLU A 161 1.38 7.68 -19.62
C GLU A 161 2.07 6.30 -19.61
N ILE A 162 1.57 5.41 -18.77
CA ILE A 162 1.97 4.00 -18.70
C ILE A 162 0.74 3.10 -18.83
N THR A 163 0.90 2.06 -19.65
CA THR A 163 -0.18 1.10 -19.97
C THR A 163 -0.21 -0.10 -19.01
N ALA A 164 -1.29 -0.88 -19.06
CA ALA A 164 -1.39 -2.13 -18.30
C ALA A 164 -0.31 -3.16 -18.69
N GLU A 165 0.05 -3.19 -19.97
CA GLU A 165 1.08 -4.08 -20.52
C GLU A 165 2.45 -3.75 -19.93
N GLU A 166 2.84 -2.47 -19.93
CA GLU A 166 4.08 -2.01 -19.30
C GLU A 166 4.11 -2.27 -17.79
N LEU A 167 2.97 -2.14 -17.10
CA LEU A 167 2.88 -2.41 -15.66
C LEU A 167 2.95 -3.89 -15.31
N GLY A 168 2.69 -4.80 -16.25
CA GLY A 168 2.79 -6.25 -16.04
C GLY A 168 2.10 -6.72 -14.75
N PHE A 169 0.81 -6.40 -14.60
CA PHE A 169 0.05 -6.72 -13.38
C PHE A 169 0.13 -8.21 -13.03
N GLN A 170 0.47 -8.50 -11.78
CA GLN A 170 0.50 -9.84 -11.20
C GLN A 170 -0.18 -9.80 -9.82
N TYR A 171 -0.39 -10.98 -9.20
CA TYR A 171 -0.96 -11.03 -7.86
C TYR A 171 -0.07 -10.26 -6.87
N ARG A 172 -0.61 -9.15 -6.34
CA ARG A 172 0.09 -8.26 -5.39
C ARG A 172 1.37 -7.63 -5.93
N GLN A 173 1.48 -7.43 -7.24
CA GLN A 173 2.71 -6.97 -7.89
C GLN A 173 2.47 -6.22 -9.21
N THR A 174 3.34 -5.25 -9.48
CA THR A 174 3.49 -4.53 -10.76
C THR A 174 4.98 -4.31 -11.05
N ALA A 175 5.32 -4.19 -12.32
CA ALA A 175 6.64 -3.84 -12.85
C ALA A 175 6.81 -2.31 -12.95
N PHE A 176 6.59 -1.60 -11.85
CA PHE A 176 6.67 -0.15 -11.85
C PHE A 176 8.12 0.33 -12.09
N PRO A 177 8.37 1.30 -12.99
CA PRO A 177 9.72 1.81 -13.23
C PRO A 177 10.38 2.35 -11.96
N GLU A 178 11.66 2.02 -11.76
CA GLU A 178 12.40 2.43 -10.57
C GLU A 178 12.49 3.96 -10.47
N GLY A 179 12.23 4.50 -9.27
CA GLY A 179 12.23 5.93 -9.00
C GLY A 179 11.11 6.74 -9.64
N ALA A 180 10.20 6.12 -10.41
CA ALA A 180 9.03 6.80 -10.95
C ALA A 180 7.93 6.98 -9.89
N VAL A 181 7.13 8.03 -10.04
CA VAL A 181 6.03 8.39 -9.15
C VAL A 181 4.73 8.38 -9.94
N LEU A 182 3.76 7.56 -9.54
CA LEU A 182 2.40 7.61 -10.08
C LEU A 182 1.69 8.89 -9.60
N VAL A 183 1.12 9.66 -10.52
CA VAL A 183 0.41 10.92 -10.19
C VAL A 183 -1.11 10.82 -10.39
N SER A 184 -1.59 10.03 -11.35
CA SER A 184 -3.01 9.72 -11.54
C SER A 184 -3.19 8.37 -12.22
N ALA A 185 -4.40 7.80 -12.11
CA ALA A 185 -4.82 6.59 -12.81
C ALA A 185 -6.21 6.79 -13.41
N LYS A 186 -6.43 6.15 -14.56
CA LYS A 186 -7.71 6.06 -15.26
C LYS A 186 -8.25 4.64 -15.09
N LEU A 187 -9.44 4.53 -14.52
CA LEU A 187 -10.11 3.26 -14.21
C LEU A 187 -11.45 3.21 -14.95
N ARG A 188 -11.76 2.12 -15.64
CA ARG A 188 -13.06 1.88 -16.27
C ARG A 188 -13.79 0.76 -15.53
N GLY A 189 -14.95 1.05 -14.99
CA GLY A 189 -15.77 0.09 -14.25
C GLY A 189 -17.07 -0.25 -14.98
N PRO A 190 -17.69 -1.41 -14.68
CA PRO A 190 -19.04 -1.72 -15.13
C PRO A 190 -20.06 -0.67 -14.65
N LYS A 191 -21.14 -0.48 -15.41
CA LYS A 191 -22.26 0.34 -14.93
C LYS A 191 -23.11 -0.43 -13.92
N GLY A 192 -23.64 0.27 -12.92
CA GLY A 192 -24.55 -0.28 -11.92
C GLY A 192 -25.50 0.78 -11.36
N ASP A 193 -26.53 0.33 -10.65
CA ASP A 193 -27.43 1.22 -9.93
C ASP A 193 -26.72 1.84 -8.71
N PRO A 194 -26.66 3.18 -8.58
CA PRO A 194 -25.97 3.83 -7.48
C PRO A 194 -26.40 3.35 -6.08
N ALA A 195 -27.70 3.10 -5.86
CA ALA A 195 -28.19 2.68 -4.54
C ALA A 195 -27.73 1.24 -4.22
N GLU A 196 -27.75 0.34 -5.19
CA GLU A 196 -27.21 -1.02 -5.04
C GLU A 196 -25.69 -1.01 -4.78
N LEU A 197 -24.94 -0.15 -5.49
CA LEU A 197 -23.49 0.00 -5.30
C LEU A 197 -23.16 0.46 -3.88
N HIS A 198 -23.89 1.46 -3.36
CA HIS A 198 -23.75 1.95 -1.98
C HIS A 198 -24.14 0.90 -0.95
N ALA A 199 -25.25 0.18 -1.16
CA ALA A 199 -25.67 -0.90 -0.26
C ALA A 199 -24.63 -2.02 -0.17
N ARG A 200 -24.03 -2.42 -1.30
CA ARG A 200 -22.96 -3.42 -1.31
C ARG A 200 -21.70 -2.93 -0.59
N MET A 201 -21.32 -1.67 -0.78
CA MET A 201 -20.20 -1.06 -0.05
C MET A 201 -20.42 -1.10 1.47
N GLU A 202 -21.64 -0.84 1.94
CA GLU A 202 -21.97 -0.91 3.36
C GLU A 202 -21.87 -2.35 3.90
N ALA A 203 -22.43 -3.32 3.18
CA ALA A 203 -22.32 -4.73 3.54
C ALA A 203 -20.86 -5.21 3.61
N GLN A 204 -20.00 -4.76 2.68
CA GLN A 204 -18.57 -5.07 2.69
C GLN A 204 -17.87 -4.47 3.92
N LEU A 205 -18.20 -3.24 4.31
CA LEU A 205 -17.64 -2.61 5.51
C LEU A 205 -18.05 -3.34 6.78
N GLN A 206 -19.32 -3.71 6.90
CA GLN A 206 -19.81 -4.48 8.04
C GLN A 206 -19.07 -5.81 8.16
N LYS A 207 -18.99 -6.58 7.06
CA LYS A 207 -18.24 -7.85 7.03
C LYS A 207 -16.77 -7.66 7.38
N ARG A 208 -16.15 -6.56 6.95
CA ARG A 208 -14.77 -6.23 7.30
C ARG A 208 -14.63 -5.90 8.79
N ASP A 209 -15.53 -5.11 9.37
CA ASP A 209 -15.51 -4.80 10.81
C ASP A 209 -15.75 -6.05 11.66
N GLU A 210 -16.54 -7.02 11.21
CA GLU A 210 -16.75 -8.29 11.90
C GLU A 210 -15.51 -9.19 11.87
N THR A 211 -14.78 -9.21 10.76
CA THR A 211 -13.73 -10.22 10.50
C THR A 211 -12.29 -9.71 10.67
N GLN A 212 -12.06 -8.39 10.67
CA GLN A 212 -10.71 -7.82 10.67
C GLN A 212 -10.46 -6.87 11.86
N PRO A 213 -9.21 -6.70 12.31
CA PRO A 213 -8.83 -5.79 13.39
C PRO A 213 -8.77 -4.33 12.90
N VAL A 214 -9.91 -3.76 12.47
CA VAL A 214 -9.94 -2.44 11.81
C VAL A 214 -9.62 -1.25 12.71
N LYS A 215 -9.65 -1.44 14.05
CA LYS A 215 -9.36 -0.41 15.05
C LYS A 215 -7.91 -0.47 15.55
N ASP A 216 -7.20 -1.54 15.22
CA ASP A 216 -5.82 -1.75 15.66
C ASP A 216 -4.82 -1.13 14.66
N ARG A 217 -3.62 -0.83 15.16
CA ARG A 217 -2.51 -0.38 14.32
C ARG A 217 -1.99 -1.56 13.50
N SER A 218 -2.52 -1.73 12.29
CA SER A 218 -2.12 -2.77 11.33
C SER A 218 -1.87 -2.18 9.94
N ALA A 219 -1.18 -2.95 9.10
CA ALA A 219 -0.94 -2.62 7.68
C ALA A 219 -1.66 -3.61 6.74
N GLY A 220 -2.80 -4.15 7.16
CA GLY A 220 -3.53 -5.16 6.39
C GLY A 220 -2.98 -6.58 6.58
N SER A 221 -3.19 -7.42 5.56
CA SER A 221 -2.65 -8.78 5.51
C SER A 221 -1.12 -8.75 5.49
N THR A 222 -0.50 -9.51 6.39
CA THR A 222 0.95 -9.58 6.55
C THR A 222 1.60 -10.37 5.42
N PHE A 223 0.98 -11.50 5.08
CA PHE A 223 1.46 -12.43 4.07
C PHE A 223 0.45 -12.59 2.93
N ARG A 224 1.00 -12.85 1.74
CA ARG A 224 0.22 -13.26 0.57
C ARG A 224 -0.41 -14.62 0.84
N ASN A 225 -1.58 -14.86 0.25
CA ASN A 225 -2.15 -16.21 0.24
C ASN A 225 -1.29 -17.13 -0.62
N PRO A 226 -0.85 -18.29 -0.10
CA PRO A 226 -0.16 -19.32 -0.90
C PRO A 226 -0.92 -19.74 -2.18
N ALA A 227 -2.25 -19.61 -2.18
CA ALA A 227 -3.10 -19.88 -3.33
C ALA A 227 -2.83 -18.96 -4.55
N GLY A 228 -2.20 -17.80 -4.35
CA GLY A 228 -1.97 -16.82 -5.42
C GLY A 228 -3.17 -15.92 -5.75
N PHE A 229 -4.21 -15.92 -4.91
CA PHE A 229 -5.38 -15.05 -5.07
C PHE A 229 -6.03 -14.68 -3.71
N SER A 230 -6.75 -13.56 -3.70
CA SER A 230 -7.53 -13.05 -2.56
C SER A 230 -8.75 -13.93 -2.26
N SER A 231 -9.44 -13.70 -1.14
CA SER A 231 -10.78 -14.28 -0.96
C SER A 231 -11.76 -13.66 -1.96
N THR A 232 -12.61 -14.48 -2.56
CA THR A 232 -13.73 -14.03 -3.40
C THR A 232 -14.91 -13.58 -2.55
N GLY A 233 -14.99 -14.05 -1.30
CA GLY A 233 -16.12 -13.84 -0.41
C GLY A 233 -17.37 -14.65 -0.76
N GLN A 234 -17.27 -15.56 -1.75
CA GLN A 234 -18.32 -16.45 -2.21
C GLN A 234 -18.36 -17.76 -1.40
N ALA A 235 -19.48 -18.50 -1.50
CA ALA A 235 -19.69 -19.73 -0.75
C ALA A 235 -18.75 -20.87 -1.16
N ASP A 236 -18.20 -20.82 -2.36
CA ASP A 236 -17.28 -21.79 -2.95
C ASP A 236 -15.80 -21.40 -2.82
N ASP A 237 -15.47 -20.38 -2.01
CA ASP A 237 -14.08 -19.95 -1.81
C ASP A 237 -13.23 -21.06 -1.17
N VAL A 238 -12.08 -21.34 -1.77
CA VAL A 238 -11.15 -22.37 -1.30
C VAL A 238 -10.27 -21.78 -0.19
N HIS A 239 -10.43 -22.31 1.01
CA HIS A 239 -9.78 -21.74 2.21
C HIS A 239 -8.46 -22.41 2.60
N ASP A 240 -8.13 -23.58 2.07
CA ASP A 240 -6.99 -24.39 2.52
C ASP A 240 -5.63 -23.71 2.35
N LEU A 241 -5.49 -22.89 1.31
CA LEU A 241 -4.26 -22.14 1.00
C LEU A 241 -4.42 -20.64 1.25
N LYS A 242 -5.26 -20.25 2.21
CA LYS A 242 -5.31 -18.87 2.72
C LYS A 242 -4.29 -18.71 3.85
N ALA A 243 -3.57 -17.59 3.83
CA ALA A 243 -2.48 -17.34 4.77
C ALA A 243 -2.93 -17.43 6.25
N TRP A 244 -4.10 -16.86 6.59
CA TRP A 244 -4.62 -16.91 7.96
C TRP A 244 -4.82 -18.35 8.46
N LYS A 245 -5.30 -19.26 7.60
CA LYS A 245 -5.59 -20.65 7.99
C LYS A 245 -4.31 -21.43 8.26
N VAL A 246 -3.30 -21.27 7.39
CA VAL A 246 -2.00 -21.94 7.60
C VAL A 246 -1.25 -21.37 8.81
N ILE A 247 -1.40 -20.08 9.10
CA ILE A 247 -0.85 -19.44 10.31
C ILE A 247 -1.56 -19.95 11.57
N ASP A 248 -2.88 -20.10 11.54
CA ASP A 248 -3.64 -20.69 12.65
C ASP A 248 -3.24 -22.14 12.92
N ASN A 249 -3.14 -22.97 11.87
CA ASN A 249 -2.73 -24.36 11.99
C ASN A 249 -1.32 -24.51 12.57
N ALA A 250 -0.44 -23.55 12.30
CA ALA A 250 0.89 -23.47 12.89
C ALA A 250 0.91 -22.95 14.34
N GLY A 251 -0.25 -22.64 14.92
CA GLY A 251 -0.40 -22.19 16.30
C GLY A 251 0.06 -20.75 16.55
N MET A 252 0.08 -19.91 15.50
CA MET A 252 0.66 -18.56 15.57
C MET A 252 -0.35 -17.43 15.81
N ARG A 253 -1.65 -17.74 15.93
CA ARG A 253 -2.65 -16.76 16.38
C ARG A 253 -2.28 -16.24 17.77
N GLY A 254 -2.34 -14.93 17.96
CA GLY A 254 -2.02 -14.32 19.25
C GLY A 254 -0.53 -14.22 19.57
N ALA A 255 0.35 -14.85 18.79
CA ALA A 255 1.79 -14.88 19.03
C ALA A 255 2.39 -13.47 19.10
N ARG A 256 3.40 -13.30 19.97
CA ARG A 256 4.00 -11.99 20.30
C ARG A 256 5.51 -12.00 20.20
N ARG A 257 6.06 -10.83 19.88
CA ARG A 257 7.49 -10.50 19.99
C ARG A 257 7.61 -9.01 20.31
N GLY A 258 8.20 -8.65 21.44
CA GLY A 258 8.22 -7.25 21.90
C GLY A 258 6.80 -6.65 21.89
N GLY A 259 6.62 -5.51 21.23
CA GLY A 259 5.29 -4.89 21.07
C GLY A 259 4.46 -5.41 19.89
N ALA A 260 4.99 -6.30 19.05
CA ALA A 260 4.29 -6.89 17.90
C ALA A 260 3.42 -8.07 18.32
N GLN A 261 2.26 -8.22 17.69
CA GLN A 261 1.36 -9.36 17.89
C GLN A 261 0.69 -9.79 16.58
N MET A 262 0.51 -11.10 16.37
CA MET A 262 -0.44 -11.62 15.38
C MET A 262 -1.86 -11.53 15.94
N SER A 263 -2.76 -10.86 15.25
CA SER A 263 -4.11 -10.56 15.75
C SER A 263 -4.87 -11.82 16.16
N GLU A 264 -5.48 -11.77 17.35
CA GLU A 264 -6.41 -12.78 17.85
C GLU A 264 -7.69 -12.89 17.01
N LYS A 265 -8.02 -11.82 16.27
CA LYS A 265 -9.22 -11.76 15.43
C LYS A 265 -8.97 -12.38 14.06
N HIS A 266 -7.88 -11.97 13.41
CA HIS A 266 -7.50 -12.49 12.10
C HIS A 266 -5.99 -12.72 12.05
N SER A 267 -5.55 -13.98 12.10
CA SER A 267 -4.14 -14.35 12.31
C SER A 267 -3.19 -13.95 11.17
N ASN A 268 -3.67 -13.56 10.00
CA ASN A 268 -2.82 -12.93 8.97
C ASN A 268 -2.59 -11.42 9.19
N PHE A 269 -3.18 -10.78 10.21
CA PHE A 269 -2.96 -9.36 10.50
C PHE A 269 -1.97 -9.22 11.65
N MET A 270 -0.86 -8.55 11.38
CA MET A 270 0.08 -8.16 12.42
C MET A 270 -0.30 -6.78 12.96
N ILE A 271 -0.31 -6.65 14.28
CA ILE A 271 -0.68 -5.42 14.98
C ILE A 271 0.47 -4.90 15.84
N ASN A 272 0.60 -3.59 15.90
CA ASN A 272 1.42 -2.91 16.92
C ASN A 272 0.55 -2.66 18.16
N THR A 273 0.81 -3.39 19.24
CA THR A 273 0.03 -3.30 20.50
C THR A 273 0.36 -2.08 21.36
N GLY A 274 1.25 -1.20 20.86
CA GLY A 274 1.79 -0.06 21.58
C GLY A 274 3.26 -0.31 21.92
N GLY A 275 4.14 0.48 21.32
CA GLY A 275 5.59 0.39 21.56
C GLY A 275 6.35 -0.66 20.74
N ALA A 276 5.72 -1.31 19.75
CA ALA A 276 6.46 -2.20 18.85
C ALA A 276 7.51 -1.42 18.04
N THR A 277 8.68 -2.02 17.87
CA THR A 277 9.70 -1.59 16.90
C THR A 277 9.44 -2.24 15.53
N ALA A 278 10.08 -1.73 14.47
CA ALA A 278 10.04 -2.42 13.19
C ALA A 278 10.73 -3.79 13.26
N ALA A 279 11.82 -3.89 14.05
CA ALA A 279 12.50 -5.15 14.33
C ALA A 279 11.60 -6.20 15.02
N ASP A 280 10.73 -5.77 15.95
CA ASP A 280 9.74 -6.67 16.56
C ASP A 280 8.77 -7.24 15.53
N LEU A 281 8.24 -6.39 14.65
CA LEU A 281 7.28 -6.77 13.61
C LEU A 281 7.91 -7.71 12.57
N GLU A 282 9.08 -7.35 12.02
CA GLU A 282 9.79 -8.23 11.07
C GLU A 282 10.19 -9.54 11.74
N GLY A 283 10.70 -9.49 12.97
CA GLY A 283 11.08 -10.68 13.74
C GLY A 283 9.91 -11.63 13.98
N LEU A 284 8.76 -11.11 14.41
CA LEU A 284 7.55 -11.91 14.59
C LEU A 284 7.10 -12.54 13.26
N GLY A 285 7.18 -11.78 12.17
CA GLY A 285 6.81 -12.31 10.87
C GLY A 285 7.74 -13.43 10.38
N GLU A 286 9.05 -13.33 10.62
CA GLU A 286 9.96 -14.44 10.32
C GLU A 286 9.72 -15.66 11.23
N ASP A 287 9.36 -15.45 12.50
CA ASP A 287 8.93 -16.54 13.40
C ASP A 287 7.68 -17.25 12.87
N VAL A 288 6.69 -16.50 12.36
CA VAL A 288 5.49 -17.04 11.71
C VAL A 288 5.84 -17.85 10.46
N ARG A 289 6.67 -17.30 9.57
CA ARG A 289 7.09 -17.99 8.34
C ARG A 289 7.80 -19.31 8.65
N LYS A 290 8.69 -19.31 9.65
CA LYS A 290 9.37 -20.51 10.12
C LYS A 290 8.37 -21.54 10.63
N LYS A 291 7.44 -21.15 11.51
CA LYS A 291 6.44 -22.06 12.10
C LYS A 291 5.49 -22.67 11.08
N VAL A 292 5.04 -21.89 10.11
CA VAL A 292 4.20 -22.40 9.02
C VAL A 292 4.95 -23.40 8.14
N TYR A 293 6.22 -23.13 7.84
CA TYR A 293 7.06 -24.06 7.09
C TYR A 293 7.32 -25.36 7.87
N GLU A 294 7.63 -25.28 9.17
CA GLU A 294 7.79 -26.46 10.04
C GLU A 294 6.50 -27.29 10.14
N ASN A 295 5.32 -26.65 10.16
CA ASN A 295 4.04 -27.32 10.31
C ASN A 295 3.54 -27.99 9.02
N SER A 296 3.76 -27.38 7.86
CA SER A 296 3.07 -27.75 6.61
C SER A 296 3.95 -27.78 5.36
N GLY A 297 5.22 -27.40 5.46
CA GLY A 297 6.13 -27.23 4.30
C GLY A 297 5.83 -26.00 3.44
N ILE A 298 4.80 -25.22 3.76
CA ILE A 298 4.41 -24.02 3.00
C ILE A 298 5.33 -22.85 3.34
N ARG A 299 5.83 -22.17 2.31
CA ARG A 299 6.63 -20.94 2.45
C ARG A 299 5.73 -19.73 2.25
N LEU A 300 5.47 -18.99 3.34
CA LEU A 300 4.78 -17.71 3.26
C LEU A 300 5.67 -16.62 2.66
N GLU A 301 5.06 -15.79 1.82
CA GLU A 301 5.66 -14.59 1.23
C GLU A 301 5.07 -13.33 1.89
N TRP A 302 5.91 -12.36 2.20
CA TRP A 302 5.46 -11.07 2.73
C TRP A 302 4.61 -10.31 1.69
N GLU A 303 3.48 -9.78 2.13
CA GLU A 303 2.66 -8.82 1.37
C GLU A 303 3.00 -7.38 1.77
N ILE A 304 3.23 -7.15 3.07
CA ILE A 304 3.72 -5.87 3.59
C ILE A 304 5.14 -5.62 3.08
N MET A 305 5.36 -4.44 2.50
CA MET A 305 6.69 -4.05 2.04
C MET A 305 7.56 -3.66 3.24
N ARG A 306 8.73 -4.28 3.33
CA ARG A 306 9.74 -4.03 4.37
C ARG A 306 10.88 -3.22 3.77
N ILE A 307 11.04 -1.98 4.22
CA ILE A 307 11.94 -1.01 3.58
C ILE A 307 12.83 -0.29 4.60
N GLY A 308 13.90 0.31 4.11
CA GLY A 308 14.85 1.03 4.96
C GLY A 308 15.87 0.12 5.61
N ASP A 309 16.67 0.71 6.51
CA ASP A 309 17.80 0.04 7.14
C ASP A 309 17.48 -0.35 8.58
N PRO A 310 17.98 -1.49 9.08
CA PRO A 310 17.97 -1.76 10.51
C PRO A 310 18.80 -0.71 11.26
N LEU A 311 18.59 -0.61 12.58
CA LEU A 311 19.55 0.11 13.41
C LEU A 311 20.91 -0.60 13.34
N PRO A 312 22.04 0.14 13.35
CA PRO A 312 23.36 -0.46 13.52
C PRO A 312 23.40 -1.28 14.81
N GLU A 313 24.08 -2.43 14.76
CA GLU A 313 24.45 -3.20 15.96
C GLU A 313 25.40 -2.40 16.88
#